data_AF-A0A134AGJ0-F1
#
_entry.id   AF-A0A134AGJ0-F1
#
_cell.length_a   1.000
_cell.length_b   1.000
_cell.length_c   1.000
_cell.angle_alpha   90.00
_cell.angle_beta   90.00
_cell.angle_gamma   90.00
#
_symmetry.space_group_name_H-M   'P 1'
#
loop_
_entity.id
_entity.type
_entity.pdbx_description
1 polymer ?
#
loop_
_entity_poly.entity_id
_entity_poly.type
_entity_poly.pdbx_seq_one_letter_code
_entity_poly.pdbx_strand_id
1 'polypeptide(L)'
;MNIFKFLNNGKPSFPSMDINQVDTLENPFLLDVREPDETAEGIIEGAHLIPLGQLPDEMDHLPKDDVIYVICRSGNRSGKACALLSSQGFQCVNMEGGMMNYTGPTIRG
;
A
#
# COMPACT_ATOMS: atom_id res chain seq x y z
N MET A 1 17.93 -13.33 7.53
CA MET A 1 18.34 -13.12 6.12
C MET A 1 17.60 -11.88 5.64
N ASN A 2 18.26 -10.72 5.60
CA ASN A 2 17.57 -9.44 5.38
C ASN A 2 17.58 -9.12 3.86
N ILE A 3 16.51 -9.50 3.16
CA ILE A 3 16.39 -9.34 1.70
C ILE A 3 16.22 -7.88 1.24
N PHE A 4 16.13 -6.93 2.17
CA PHE A 4 15.79 -5.53 1.89
C PHE A 4 16.94 -4.53 1.98
N LYS A 5 18.20 -4.97 1.95
CA LYS A 5 19.33 -4.04 1.91
C LYS A 5 19.74 -3.74 0.47
N PHE A 6 18.90 -3.03 -0.26
CA PHE A 6 19.30 -2.40 -1.52
C PHE A 6 20.15 -1.17 -1.21
N LEU A 7 21.40 -1.20 -1.67
CA LEU A 7 22.26 -0.02 -1.72
C LEU A 7 21.65 0.94 -2.74
N ASN A 8 21.14 2.09 -2.29
CA ASN A 8 20.73 3.14 -3.21
C ASN A 8 21.11 4.52 -2.69
N ASN A 9 21.56 5.36 -3.61
CA ASN A 9 22.22 6.66 -3.42
C ASN A 9 21.26 7.73 -2.84
N GLY A 10 20.76 7.54 -1.62
CA GLY A 10 20.00 8.54 -0.87
C GLY A 10 18.55 8.76 -1.31
N LYS A 11 17.97 7.89 -2.13
CA LYS A 11 16.53 7.90 -2.47
C LYS A 11 15.81 6.77 -1.74
N PRO A 12 14.64 7.02 -1.12
CA PRO A 12 13.81 5.94 -0.57
C PRO A 12 13.48 4.95 -1.69
N SER A 13 13.83 3.68 -1.51
CA SER A 13 13.51 2.61 -2.45
C SER A 13 12.64 1.57 -1.75
N PHE A 14 11.45 1.36 -2.29
CA PHE A 14 10.51 0.33 -1.87
C PHE A 14 10.25 -0.62 -3.03
N PRO A 15 9.99 -1.91 -2.77
CA PRO A 15 9.61 -2.87 -3.80
C PRO A 15 8.19 -2.59 -4.35
N SER A 16 7.91 -3.13 -5.54
CA SER A 16 6.56 -3.29 -6.07
C SER A 16 6.19 -4.76 -6.15
N MET A 17 4.90 -5.07 -6.04
CA MET A 17 4.31 -6.41 -6.18
C MET A 17 3.04 -6.31 -7.04
N ASP A 18 2.75 -7.31 -7.87
CA ASP A 18 1.50 -7.33 -8.63
C ASP A 18 0.30 -7.46 -7.68
N ILE A 19 -0.74 -6.65 -7.89
CA ILE A 19 -1.93 -6.63 -7.02
C ILE A 19 -2.58 -8.01 -6.85
N ASN A 20 -2.52 -8.89 -7.86
CA ASN A 20 -3.12 -10.22 -7.78
C ASN A 20 -2.33 -11.20 -6.90
N GLN A 21 -1.16 -10.81 -6.40
CA GLN A 21 -0.40 -11.57 -5.41
C GLN A 21 -0.85 -11.28 -3.98
N VAL A 22 -1.73 -10.29 -3.75
CA VAL A 22 -2.19 -9.90 -2.42
C VAL A 22 -2.87 -11.04 -1.66
N ASP A 23 -3.64 -11.87 -2.37
CA ASP A 23 -4.38 -13.00 -1.78
C ASP A 23 -3.46 -14.16 -1.34
N THR A 24 -2.17 -14.11 -1.70
CA THR A 24 -1.16 -15.08 -1.29
C THR A 24 -0.43 -14.70 0.00
N LEU A 25 -0.68 -13.49 0.52
CA LEU A 25 -0.03 -12.98 1.71
C LEU A 25 -0.73 -13.51 2.97
N GLU A 26 0.07 -13.91 3.97
CA GLU A 26 -0.44 -14.33 5.27
C GLU A 26 -0.63 -13.11 6.18
N ASN A 27 -1.88 -12.77 6.50
CA ASN A 27 -2.28 -11.66 7.38
C ASN A 27 -1.59 -10.30 7.07
N PRO A 28 -1.68 -9.80 5.83
CA PRO A 28 -1.01 -8.55 5.45
C PRO A 28 -1.69 -7.32 6.06
N PHE A 29 -0.89 -6.28 6.35
CA PHE A 29 -1.45 -4.94 6.57
C PHE A 29 -1.67 -4.24 5.23
N LEU A 30 -2.93 -4.18 4.80
CA LEU A 30 -3.32 -3.56 3.54
C LEU A 30 -3.75 -2.10 3.79
N LEU A 31 -3.15 -1.16 3.05
CA LEU A 31 -3.46 0.27 3.11
C LEU A 31 -3.98 0.75 1.76
N ASP A 32 -5.27 1.07 1.67
CA ASP A 32 -5.87 1.67 0.49
C ASP A 32 -5.83 3.20 0.59
N VAL A 33 -5.13 3.84 -0.37
CA VAL A 33 -4.95 5.30 -0.41
C VAL A 33 -5.82 5.99 -1.45
N ARG A 34 -6.87 5.31 -1.94
CA ARG A 34 -7.91 5.89 -2.79
C ARG A 34 -8.79 6.87 -2.02
N GLU A 35 -9.62 7.60 -2.75
CA GLU A 35 -10.66 8.43 -2.15
C GLU A 35 -11.84 7.57 -1.67
N PRO A 36 -12.62 8.01 -0.66
CA PRO A 36 -13.70 7.20 -0.08
C PRO A 36 -14.78 6.76 -1.07
N ASP A 37 -15.10 7.61 -2.05
CA ASP A 37 -16.05 7.31 -3.12
C ASP A 37 -15.59 6.14 -4.00
N GLU A 38 -14.29 6.05 -4.30
CA GLU A 38 -13.72 4.92 -5.04
C GLU A 38 -13.78 3.62 -4.22
N THR A 39 -13.56 3.68 -2.90
CA THR A 39 -13.62 2.48 -2.03
C THR A 39 -15.05 2.02 -1.77
N ALA A 40 -16.03 2.92 -1.81
CA ALA A 40 -17.44 2.56 -1.69
C ALA A 40 -17.92 1.66 -2.85
N GLU A 41 -17.28 1.76 -4.03
CA GLU A 41 -17.53 0.86 -5.17
C GLU A 41 -16.93 -0.53 -4.96
N GLY A 42 -15.93 -0.67 -4.09
CA GLY A 42 -15.30 -1.93 -3.73
C GLY A 42 -13.91 -1.74 -3.13
N ILE A 43 -13.60 -2.53 -2.10
CA ILE A 43 -12.30 -2.58 -1.41
C ILE A 43 -11.90 -4.04 -1.15
N ILE A 44 -10.59 -4.31 -1.06
CA ILE A 44 -10.10 -5.62 -0.63
C ILE A 44 -10.43 -5.79 0.86
N GLU A 45 -10.96 -6.96 1.23
CA GLU A 45 -11.34 -7.25 2.61
C GLU A 45 -10.14 -7.06 3.56
N GLY A 46 -10.39 -6.38 4.68
CA GLY A 46 -9.35 -6.07 5.68
C GLY A 46 -8.44 -4.88 5.33
N ALA A 47 -8.60 -4.22 4.17
CA ALA A 47 -7.83 -3.02 3.87
C ALA A 47 -8.28 -1.81 4.67
N HIS A 48 -7.29 -1.08 5.21
CA HIS A 48 -7.47 0.18 5.91
C HIS A 48 -7.52 1.33 4.90
N LEU A 49 -8.59 2.13 4.94
CA LEU A 49 -8.71 3.33 4.11
C LEU A 49 -8.05 4.52 4.80
N ILE A 50 -7.00 5.06 4.18
CA ILE A 50 -6.44 6.38 4.50
C ILE A 50 -6.12 7.08 3.17
N PRO A 51 -6.95 8.03 2.70
CA PRO A 51 -6.71 8.73 1.44
C PRO A 51 -5.31 9.35 1.39
N LEU A 52 -4.67 9.32 0.21
CA LEU A 52 -3.29 9.81 0.05
C LEU A 52 -3.07 11.22 0.64
N GLY A 53 -4.04 12.10 0.49
CA GLY A 53 -3.97 13.48 1.02
C GLY A 53 -4.00 13.57 2.55
N GLN A 54 -4.55 12.58 3.22
CA GLN A 54 -4.67 12.49 4.69
C GLN A 54 -3.53 11.67 5.31
N LEU A 55 -2.85 10.84 4.50
CA LEU A 55 -1.78 9.97 4.95
C LEU A 55 -0.71 10.65 5.83
N PRO A 56 -0.22 11.87 5.54
CA PRO A 56 0.80 12.52 6.38
C PRO A 56 0.36 12.75 7.84
N ASP A 57 -0.94 12.98 8.06
CA ASP A 57 -1.49 13.30 9.38
C ASP A 57 -1.87 12.04 10.17
N GLU A 58 -2.04 10.90 9.48
CA GLU A 58 -2.49 9.62 10.05
C GLU A 58 -1.34 8.61 10.26
N MET A 59 -0.09 8.99 9.96
CA MET A 59 1.07 8.09 9.97
C MET A 59 1.34 7.43 11.34
N ASP A 60 0.95 8.09 12.44
CA ASP A 60 1.17 7.57 13.79
C ASP A 60 0.30 6.36 14.13
N HIS A 61 -0.75 6.10 13.33
CA HIS A 61 -1.62 4.93 13.47
C HIS A 61 -1.14 3.71 12.68
N LEU A 62 -0.08 3.85 11.88
CA LEU A 62 0.44 2.78 11.02
C LEU A 62 1.42 1.88 11.77
N PRO A 63 1.47 0.57 11.44
CA PRO A 63 2.39 -0.35 12.07
C PRO A 63 3.84 -0.05 11.63
N LYS A 64 4.70 0.27 12.59
CA LYS A 64 6.11 0.60 12.32
C LYS A 64 7.00 -0.62 12.07
N ASP A 65 6.61 -1.78 12.63
CA ASP A 65 7.40 -3.01 12.60
C ASP A 65 6.92 -4.03 11.55
N ASP A 66 5.82 -3.72 10.82
CA ASP A 66 5.25 -4.58 9.79
C ASP A 66 5.36 -3.95 8.39
N VAL A 67 5.23 -4.80 7.37
CA VAL A 67 5.20 -4.37 5.97
C VAL A 67 3.81 -3.84 5.60
N ILE A 68 3.76 -2.61 5.13
CA ILE A 68 2.53 -1.95 4.66
C ILE A 68 2.39 -2.17 3.14
N TYR A 69 1.36 -2.91 2.72
CA TYR A 69 1.04 -3.13 1.31
C TYR A 69 0.08 -2.06 0.84
N VAL A 70 0.58 -1.12 0.02
CA VAL A 70 -0.17 0.09 -0.33
C VAL A 70 -0.86 -0.09 -1.68
N ILE A 71 -2.17 0.09 -1.67
CA ILE A 71 -3.08 -0.11 -2.79
C ILE A 71 -3.63 1.25 -3.23
N CYS A 72 -3.78 1.44 -4.53
CA CYS A 72 -4.62 2.52 -5.03
C CYS A 72 -5.35 2.08 -6.30
N ARG A 73 -5.92 3.01 -7.07
CA ARG A 73 -6.61 2.68 -8.33
C ARG A 73 -5.70 2.02 -9.37
N SER A 74 -4.48 2.51 -9.59
CA SER A 74 -3.63 2.10 -10.73
C SER A 74 -2.15 1.84 -10.41
N GLY A 75 -1.74 1.93 -9.14
CA GLY A 75 -0.34 1.91 -8.71
C GLY A 75 0.35 3.29 -8.54
N ASN A 76 -0.22 4.38 -9.08
CA ASN A 76 0.43 5.70 -9.07
C ASN A 76 0.39 6.40 -7.70
N ARG A 77 -0.78 6.43 -7.05
CA ARG A 77 -0.93 7.07 -5.72
C ARG A 77 -0.26 6.24 -4.63
N SER A 78 -0.36 4.91 -4.72
CA SER A 78 0.34 3.99 -3.82
C SER A 78 1.86 4.13 -3.91
N GLY A 79 2.42 4.30 -5.11
CA GLY A 79 3.86 4.62 -5.24
C GLY A 79 4.27 5.92 -4.54
N LYS A 80 3.42 6.97 -4.60
CA LYS A 80 3.68 8.23 -3.86
C LYS A 80 3.57 8.03 -2.34
N ALA A 81 2.57 7.28 -1.88
CA ALA A 81 2.42 6.91 -0.48
C ALA A 81 3.62 6.10 0.02
N CYS A 82 4.08 5.09 -0.73
CA CYS A 82 5.27 4.32 -0.38
C CYS A 82 6.53 5.20 -0.31
N ALA A 83 6.68 6.18 -1.20
CA ALA A 83 7.80 7.12 -1.13
C ALA A 83 7.79 7.96 0.16
N LEU A 84 6.60 8.45 0.55
CA LEU A 84 6.40 9.15 1.82
C LEU A 84 6.71 8.23 3.02
N LEU A 85 6.05 7.07 3.09
CA LEU A 85 6.22 6.08 4.16
C LEU A 85 7.69 5.65 4.31
N SER A 86 8.35 5.30 3.22
CA SER A 86 9.76 4.91 3.21
C SER A 86 10.68 6.04 3.67
N SER A 87 10.38 7.30 3.34
CA SER A 87 11.14 8.46 3.82
C SER A 87 11.04 8.67 5.34
N GLN A 88 9.99 8.14 5.96
CA GLN A 88 9.75 8.17 7.41
C GLN A 88 10.15 6.87 8.11
N GLY A 89 10.80 5.94 7.38
CA GLY A 89 11.33 4.70 7.94
C GLY A 89 10.37 3.50 7.96
N PHE A 90 9.17 3.63 7.39
CA PHE A 90 8.23 2.51 7.28
C PHE A 90 8.65 1.53 6.18
N GLN A 91 8.40 0.24 6.42
CA GLN A 91 8.50 -0.79 5.39
C GLN A 91 7.21 -0.79 4.58
N CYS A 92 7.32 -0.66 3.26
CA CYS A 92 6.14 -0.67 2.40
C CYS A 92 6.41 -1.35 1.07
N VAL A 93 5.34 -1.85 0.46
CA VAL A 93 5.32 -2.45 -0.87
C VAL A 93 4.25 -1.73 -1.68
N ASN A 94 4.60 -1.24 -2.87
CA ASN A 94 3.62 -0.69 -3.79
C ASN A 94 2.90 -1.82 -4.52
N MET A 95 1.57 -1.91 -4.39
CA MET A 95 0.78 -2.86 -5.16
C MET A 95 0.54 -2.30 -6.58
N GLU A 96 1.37 -2.75 -7.51
CA GLU A 96 1.38 -2.33 -8.91
C GLU A 96 0.11 -2.81 -9.64
N GLY A 97 -0.34 -2.02 -10.62
CA GLY A 97 -1.62 -2.23 -11.29
C GLY A 97 -2.82 -1.74 -10.48
N GLY A 98 -2.75 -1.80 -9.14
CA GLY A 98 -3.81 -1.35 -8.24
C GLY A 98 -5.14 -2.04 -8.51
N MET A 99 -6.23 -1.45 -8.00
CA MET A 99 -7.58 -2.01 -8.14
C MET A 99 -8.07 -2.15 -9.59
N MET A 100 -7.47 -1.44 -10.55
CA MET A 100 -7.76 -1.65 -11.98
C MET A 100 -7.38 -3.04 -12.48
N ASN A 101 -6.34 -3.65 -11.90
CA ASN A 101 -5.84 -4.96 -12.30
C ASN A 101 -6.20 -6.08 -11.33
N TYR A 102 -6.81 -5.75 -10.18
CA TYR A 102 -7.21 -6.75 -9.20
C TYR A 102 -8.40 -7.56 -9.71
N THR A 103 -8.24 -8.88 -9.71
CA THR A 103 -9.27 -9.82 -10.19
C THR A 103 -9.92 -10.64 -9.07
N GLY A 104 -9.48 -10.44 -7.83
CA GLY A 104 -9.99 -11.12 -6.66
C GLY A 104 -11.28 -10.50 -6.09
N PRO A 105 -11.81 -11.07 -5.00
CA PRO A 105 -13.04 -10.62 -4.37
C PRO A 105 -12.87 -9.24 -3.73
N THR A 106 -13.91 -8.42 -3.85
CA THR A 106 -14.01 -7.15 -3.12
C THR A 106 -15.27 -7.14 -2.27
N ILE A 107 -15.22 -6.39 -1.17
CA ILE A 107 -16.39 -6.07 -0.37
C ILE A 107 -16.81 -4.62 -0.66
N ARG A 108 -18.11 -4.35 -0.61
CA ARG A 108 -18.61 -2.97 -0.65
C ARG A 108 -18.52 -2.38 0.75
N GLY A 109 -18.00 -1.16 0.83
CA GLY A 109 -18.05 -0.35 2.05
C GLY A 109 -19.46 0.05 2.44
#